data_AF-A0AAU0LCJ6-F1
#
_entry.id   AF-A0AAU0LCJ6-F1
#
_cell.length_a   1.000
_cell.length_b   1.000
_cell.length_c   1.000
_cell.angle_alpha   90.00
_cell.angle_beta   90.00
_cell.angle_gamma   90.00
#
_symmetry.space_group_name_H-M   'P 1'
#
loop_
_entity.id
_entity.type
_entity.pdbx_description
1 polymer ?
#
loop_
_entity_poly.entity_id
_entity_poly.type
_entity_poly.pdbx_seq_one_letter_code
_entity_poly.pdbx_strand_id
1 'polypeptide(L)'
;MQRVTPSEPFNPDPDARYLRECSRPGPVYEPEADGVPGGWLLAVLAALLLLALTGCSQAGAQEPQPTPEEQRIARGAARACDGKTPVLVDGTYSCLKEIP
;
A
#
# COMPACT_ATOMS: atom_id res chain seq x y z
N MET A 1 -9.61 -18.03 -46.34
CA MET A 1 -9.79 -17.54 -44.95
C MET A 1 -8.42 -17.36 -44.33
N GLN A 2 -8.02 -16.12 -44.03
CA GLN A 2 -6.70 -15.80 -43.49
C GLN A 2 -6.72 -16.03 -41.97
N ARG A 3 -5.83 -16.89 -41.45
CA ARG A 3 -5.66 -17.09 -40.00
C ARG A 3 -4.90 -15.88 -39.47
N VAL A 4 -5.61 -14.96 -38.81
CA VAL A 4 -5.00 -13.87 -38.05
C VAL A 4 -4.61 -14.43 -36.69
N THR A 5 -3.31 -14.52 -36.42
CA THR A 5 -2.81 -14.83 -35.09
C THR A 5 -2.77 -13.52 -34.30
N PRO A 6 -3.53 -13.37 -33.20
CA PRO A 6 -3.51 -12.14 -32.43
C PRO A 6 -2.13 -11.92 -31.80
N SER A 7 -1.69 -10.68 -31.82
CA SER A 7 -0.34 -10.22 -31.44
C SER A 7 -0.11 -10.11 -29.93
N GLU A 8 -1.16 -10.26 -29.13
CA GLU A 8 -1.11 -10.17 -27.67
C GLU A 8 -1.43 -11.54 -27.04
N PRO A 9 -0.79 -11.90 -25.91
CA PRO A 9 -1.23 -13.06 -25.14
C PRO A 9 -2.72 -12.88 -24.83
N PHE A 10 -3.51 -13.88 -25.19
CA PHE A 10 -4.94 -13.88 -24.87
C PHE A 10 -5.12 -13.64 -23.38
N ASN A 11 -5.84 -12.58 -23.02
CA ASN A 11 -6.18 -12.30 -21.63
C ASN A 11 -6.78 -13.59 -21.02
N PRO A 12 -6.12 -14.21 -20.02
CA PRO A 12 -6.59 -15.45 -19.42
C PRO A 12 -7.81 -15.23 -18.51
N ASP A 13 -8.26 -13.98 -18.39
CA ASP A 13 -9.45 -13.59 -17.64
C ASP A 13 -10.68 -14.38 -18.14
N PRO A 14 -11.30 -15.20 -17.25
CA PRO A 14 -12.48 -15.99 -17.60
C PRO A 14 -13.65 -15.12 -18.07
N ASP A 15 -13.77 -13.88 -17.57
CA ASP A 15 -14.86 -12.97 -17.93
C ASP A 15 -14.73 -12.50 -19.38
N ALA A 16 -13.49 -12.21 -19.82
CA ALA A 16 -13.20 -11.83 -21.19
C ALA A 16 -13.48 -12.97 -22.19
N ARG A 17 -13.37 -14.23 -21.74
CA ARG A 17 -13.74 -15.41 -22.51
C ARG A 17 -15.25 -15.56 -22.61
N TYR A 18 -15.97 -15.43 -21.48
CA TYR A 18 -17.43 -15.55 -21.44
C TYR A 18 -18.13 -14.56 -22.38
N LEU A 19 -17.70 -13.29 -22.39
CA LEU A 19 -18.26 -12.26 -23.28
C LEU A 19 -18.07 -12.59 -24.78
N ARG A 20 -17.00 -13.30 -25.13
CA ARG A 20 -16.74 -13.75 -26.52
C ARG A 20 -17.57 -14.97 -26.90
N GLU A 21 -17.83 -15.88 -25.97
CA GLU A 21 -18.73 -17.01 -26.19
C GLU A 21 -20.19 -16.53 -26.33
N CYS A 22 -20.61 -15.53 -25.55
CA CYS A 22 -21.93 -14.89 -25.67
C CYS A 22 -22.17 -14.14 -26.99
N SER A 23 -21.11 -13.66 -27.65
CA SER A 23 -21.21 -12.93 -28.92
C SER A 23 -21.21 -13.85 -30.15
N ARG A 24 -21.04 -15.17 -29.97
CA ARG A 24 -21.15 -16.16 -31.03
C ARG A 24 -22.55 -16.73 -31.11
N PRO A 25 -23.12 -16.93 -32.32
CA PRO A 25 -24.41 -17.58 -32.46
C PRO A 25 -24.30 -19.06 -32.06
N GLY A 26 -25.06 -19.45 -31.03
CA GLY A 26 -25.10 -20.81 -30.48
C GLY A 26 -25.55 -20.81 -29.02
N PRO A 27 -25.83 -21.99 -28.42
CA PRO A 27 -26.08 -22.07 -26.99
C PRO A 27 -24.82 -21.67 -26.21
N VAL A 28 -24.95 -20.66 -25.36
CA VAL A 28 -23.89 -20.26 -24.42
C VAL A 28 -23.93 -21.25 -23.26
N TYR A 29 -22.84 -21.98 -23.05
CA TYR A 29 -22.66 -22.81 -21.88
C TYR A 29 -22.09 -21.94 -20.76
N GLU A 30 -22.84 -21.74 -19.68
CA GLU A 30 -22.27 -21.16 -18.47
C GLU A 30 -21.25 -22.16 -17.92
N PRO A 31 -20.01 -21.73 -17.65
CA PRO A 31 -19.07 -22.61 -16.97
C PRO A 31 -19.67 -23.00 -15.62
N GLU A 32 -19.77 -24.30 -15.35
CA GLU A 32 -20.05 -24.78 -14.00
C GLU A 32 -19.06 -24.08 -13.06
N ALA A 33 -19.55 -23.60 -11.91
CA ALA A 33 -18.73 -22.99 -10.86
C ALA A 33 -17.87 -24.04 -10.15
N ASP A 34 -17.23 -24.91 -10.93
CA ASP A 34 -16.34 -25.96 -10.51
C ASP A 34 -14.96 -25.36 -10.28
N GLY A 35 -14.69 -24.94 -9.05
CA GLY A 35 -13.29 -24.73 -8.67
C GLY A 35 -13.03 -23.89 -7.44
N VAL A 36 -13.99 -23.10 -6.97
CA VAL A 36 -13.77 -22.28 -5.76
C VAL A 36 -14.61 -22.87 -4.63
N PRO A 37 -14.01 -23.63 -3.69
CA PRO A 37 -14.75 -24.06 -2.51
C PRO A 37 -15.28 -22.80 -1.82
N GLY A 38 -16.59 -22.74 -1.54
CA GLY A 38 -17.27 -21.54 -1.05
C GLY A 38 -16.67 -20.92 0.22
N GLY A 39 -15.82 -21.67 0.94
CA GLY A 39 -15.05 -21.18 2.08
C GLY A 39 -13.79 -20.38 1.74
N TRP A 40 -13.30 -20.36 0.49
CA TRP A 40 -12.05 -19.68 0.12
C TRP A 40 -12.16 -18.17 0.27
N LEU A 41 -13.26 -17.57 -0.21
CA LEU A 41 -13.51 -16.15 -0.04
C LEU A 41 -13.57 -15.78 1.46
N LEU A 42 -14.25 -16.59 2.26
CA LEU A 42 -14.30 -16.40 3.71
C LEU A 42 -12.91 -16.51 4.37
N ALA A 43 -12.09 -17.47 3.94
CA ALA A 43 -10.72 -17.62 4.44
C ALA A 43 -9.86 -16.40 4.11
N VAL A 44 -9.95 -15.88 2.88
CA VAL A 44 -9.24 -14.66 2.47
C VAL A 44 -9.72 -13.46 3.28
N LEU A 45 -11.03 -13.28 3.43
CA LEU A 45 -11.59 -12.18 4.23
C LEU A 45 -11.18 -12.27 5.71
N ALA A 46 -11.18 -13.47 6.29
CA ALA A 46 -10.72 -13.68 7.66
C ALA A 46 -9.23 -13.37 7.83
N ALA A 47 -8.38 -13.78 6.87
CA ALA A 47 -6.96 -13.47 6.88
C ALA A 47 -6.70 -11.96 6.78
N LEU A 48 -7.40 -11.24 5.90
CA LEU A 48 -7.29 -9.80 5.77
C LEU A 48 -7.74 -9.07 7.06
N LEU A 49 -8.82 -9.53 7.68
CA LEU A 49 -9.30 -8.99 8.95
C LEU A 49 -8.28 -9.18 10.08
N LEU A 50 -7.71 -10.37 10.21
CA LEU A 50 -6.68 -10.66 11.20
C LEU A 50 -5.42 -9.83 10.95
N LEU A 51 -5.04 -9.61 9.70
CA LEU A 51 -3.90 -8.77 9.34
C LEU A 51 -4.14 -7.29 9.72
N ALA A 52 -5.35 -6.78 9.49
CA ALA A 52 -5.71 -5.43 9.91
C ALA A 52 -5.71 -5.26 11.44
N LEU A 53 -6.19 -6.27 12.17
CA LEU A 53 -6.22 -6.24 13.65
C LEU A 53 -4.82 -6.38 14.27
N THR A 54 -3.92 -7.16 13.66
CA THR A 54 -2.57 -7.39 14.17
C THR A 54 -1.56 -6.32 13.72
N GLY A 55 -1.78 -5.71 12.55
CA GLY A 55 -0.90 -4.70 11.96
C GLY A 55 -0.88 -3.35 12.69
N CYS A 56 -1.87 -3.04 13.52
CA CYS A 56 -1.91 -1.79 14.29
C CYS A 56 -1.08 -1.81 15.58
N SER A 57 -0.53 -2.95 15.99
CA SER A 57 0.27 -3.04 17.22
C SER A 57 1.70 -2.48 17.06
N GLN A 58 2.16 -2.34 15.82
CA GLN A 58 3.54 -1.92 15.49
C GLN A 58 3.58 -0.75 14.50
N ALA A 59 2.48 -0.01 14.37
CA ALA A 59 2.58 1.38 13.96
C ALA A 59 3.10 2.13 15.19
N GLY A 60 4.42 2.27 15.30
CA GLY A 60 5.06 3.08 16.34
C GLY A 60 4.27 4.37 16.47
N ALA A 61 3.88 4.70 17.71
CA ALA A 61 3.09 5.87 18.03
C ALA A 61 3.58 7.04 17.17
N GLN A 62 2.71 7.50 16.27
CA GLN A 62 3.03 8.60 15.37
C GLN A 62 3.42 9.76 16.30
N GLU A 63 4.71 10.11 16.34
CA GLU A 63 5.18 11.21 17.18
C GLU A 63 4.28 12.41 16.85
N PRO A 64 3.79 13.13 17.87
CA PRO A 64 2.94 14.29 17.65
C PRO A 64 3.62 15.18 16.60
N GLN A 65 2.92 15.46 15.49
CA GLN A 65 3.51 16.33 14.48
C GLN A 65 3.88 17.66 15.16
N PRO A 66 5.14 18.10 15.04
CA PRO A 66 5.57 19.32 15.68
C PRO A 66 4.73 20.47 15.16
N THR A 67 4.23 21.29 16.09
CA THR A 67 3.45 22.48 15.80
C THR A 67 4.24 23.41 14.86
N PRO A 68 3.56 24.30 14.11
CA PRO A 68 4.24 25.27 13.26
C PRO A 68 5.26 26.14 14.00
N GLU A 69 5.04 26.37 15.30
CA GLU A 69 5.94 27.10 16.18
C GLU A 69 7.21 26.30 16.49
N GLU A 70 7.07 25.04 16.91
CA GLU A 70 8.20 24.13 17.17
C GLU A 70 9.06 23.94 15.92
N GLN A 71 8.45 23.85 14.74
CA GLN A 71 9.19 23.79 13.47
C GLN A 71 9.98 25.07 13.20
N ARG A 72 9.45 26.25 13.52
CA ARG A 72 10.16 27.53 13.36
C ARG A 72 11.36 27.60 14.30
N ILE A 73 11.17 27.19 15.56
CA ILE A 73 12.23 27.16 16.56
C ILE A 73 13.33 26.18 16.13
N ALA A 74 12.97 24.97 15.71
CA ALA A 74 13.92 23.96 15.22
C ALA A 74 14.73 24.46 14.00
N ARG A 75 14.06 25.12 13.05
CA ARG A 75 14.75 25.74 11.89
C ARG A 75 15.67 26.89 12.29
N GLY A 76 15.27 27.70 13.28
CA GLY A 76 16.10 28.76 13.84
C GLY A 76 17.36 28.20 14.50
N ALA A 77 17.20 27.17 15.33
CA ALA A 77 18.31 26.50 16.00
C ALA A 77 19.26 25.82 14.99
N ALA A 78 18.73 25.21 13.93
CA ALA A 78 19.54 24.60 12.87
C ALA A 78 20.37 25.63 12.09
N ARG A 79 19.85 26.85 11.88
CA ARG A 79 20.61 27.95 11.24
C ARG A 79 21.67 28.55 12.15
N ALA A 80 21.46 28.53 13.47
CA ALA A 80 22.44 29.02 14.43
C ALA A 80 23.64 28.07 14.58
N CYS A 81 23.45 26.78 14.26
CA CYS A 81 24.46 25.75 14.33
C CYS A 81 24.97 25.38 12.93
N ASP A 82 25.94 26.15 12.38
CA ASP A 82 26.57 25.89 11.08
C ASP A 82 27.12 24.46 10.95
N GLY A 83 26.33 23.57 10.35
CA GLY A 83 26.69 22.16 10.15
C GLY A 83 26.76 21.30 11.42
N LYS A 84 26.17 21.76 12.53
CA LYS A 84 26.12 21.04 13.82
C LYS A 84 24.68 20.78 14.23
N THR A 85 24.45 19.73 15.02
CA THR A 85 23.10 19.41 15.52
C THR A 85 22.77 20.25 16.74
N PRO A 86 21.71 21.08 16.73
CA PRO A 86 21.26 21.80 17.90
C PRO A 86 20.60 20.82 18.89
N VAL A 87 21.09 20.77 20.13
CA VAL A 87 20.50 20.01 21.23
C VAL A 87 20.12 20.98 22.35
N LEU A 88 18.88 20.90 22.82
CA LEU A 88 18.40 21.71 23.93
C LEU A 88 18.93 21.10 25.25
N VAL A 89 19.85 21.81 25.91
CA VAL A 89 20.43 21.42 27.21
C VAL A 89 20.11 22.52 28.21
N ASP A 90 19.40 22.17 29.29
CA ASP A 90 19.01 23.09 30.37
C ASP A 90 18.30 24.38 29.88
N GLY A 91 17.51 24.28 28.80
CA GLY A 91 16.78 25.41 28.22
C GLY A 91 17.60 26.28 27.23
N THR A 92 18.84 25.91 26.95
CA THR A 92 19.74 26.58 25.99
C THR A 92 20.12 25.65 24.85
N TYR A 93 20.15 26.15 23.60
CA TYR A 93 20.59 25.37 22.45
C TYR A 93 22.11 25.25 22.42
N SER A 94 22.63 24.02 22.52
CA SER A 94 24.03 23.68 22.35
C SER A 94 24.25 23.02 20.98
N CYS A 95 25.23 23.50 20.22
CA CYS A 95 25.55 22.94 18.90
C CYS A 95 26.55 21.78 19.04
N LEU A 96 26.08 20.54 18.94
CA LEU A 96 26.91 19.33 19.03
C LEU A 96 27.37 18.86 17.64
N LYS A 97 28.57 18.28 17.57
CA LYS A 97 29.11 17.72 16.32
C LYS A 97 28.47 16.37 15.98
N GLU A 98 28.08 15.60 16.99
CA GLU A 98 27.44 14.28 16.88
C GLU A 98 26.27 14.21 17.86
N ILE A 99 25.25 13.43 17.49
CA ILE A 99 24.09 13.15 18.35
C ILE A 99 24.52 12.06 19.33
N PRO A 100 24.39 12.25 20.66
CA PRO A 100 24.70 11.22 21.64
C PRO A 100 23.78 9.99 21.53
#